data_AF-A0A2E1M314-F1
#
_entry.id   AF-A0A2E1M314-F1
#
_cell.length_a   1.000
_cell.length_b   1.000
_cell.length_c   1.000
_cell.angle_alpha   90.00
_cell.angle_beta   90.00
_cell.angle_gamma   90.00
#
_symmetry.space_group_name_H-M   'P 1'
#
loop_
_entity.id
_entity.type
_entity.pdbx_description
1 polymer ?
#
loop_
_entity_poly.entity_id
_entity_poly.type
_entity_poly.pdbx_seq_one_letter_code
_entity_poly.pdbx_strand_id
1 'polypeptide(L)'
;MTPGLMCRRSIKTVAWSLRTATCHASLIAPPTKYWSASGGLSSTAGDYLKFEQVLINGGELYGNRLLSPRSVRMMGSNQIGDLYRGFSQNLSGMGFGYTVGVTVDPISSNARRSGGAFGWGGAFGTRSWTDPSEELTAVIFLQQPYGPAQYDFENAVQQAIID
;
A
#
# COMPACT_ATOMS: atom_id res chain seq x y z
N MET A 1 25.52 -29.18 -14.25
CA MET A 1 24.55 -28.06 -14.24
C MET A 1 23.80 -28.13 -12.92
N THR A 2 24.24 -27.34 -11.95
CA THR A 2 23.69 -27.32 -10.59
C THR A 2 22.45 -26.41 -10.57
N PRO A 3 21.30 -26.82 -10.01
CA PRO A 3 20.15 -25.93 -9.87
C PRO A 3 20.47 -24.87 -8.82
N GLY A 4 20.38 -23.59 -9.21
CA GLY A 4 20.60 -22.47 -8.30
C GLY A 4 19.59 -22.46 -7.17
N LEU A 5 20.07 -22.40 -5.93
CA LEU A 5 19.26 -22.12 -4.76
C LEU A 5 18.58 -20.76 -4.94
N MET A 6 17.24 -20.75 -5.05
CA MET A 6 16.45 -19.55 -4.80
C MET A 6 16.59 -19.22 -3.31
N CYS A 7 17.38 -18.20 -2.99
CA CYS A 7 17.43 -17.57 -1.69
C CYS A 7 16.05 -16.96 -1.40
N ARG A 8 15.25 -17.60 -0.55
CA ARG A 8 14.02 -16.98 -0.01
C ARG A 8 14.46 -15.84 0.90
N ARG A 9 14.36 -14.60 0.41
CA ARG A 9 14.56 -13.40 1.20
C ARG A 9 13.34 -13.17 2.11
N SER A 10 13.61 -12.70 3.32
CA SER A 10 12.61 -12.58 4.38
C SER A 10 11.89 -11.24 4.26
N ILE A 11 10.64 -11.27 3.82
CA ILE A 11 9.79 -10.08 3.64
C ILE A 11 9.32 -9.56 5.00
N LYS A 12 9.52 -8.26 5.25
CA LYS A 12 9.14 -7.60 6.50
C LYS A 12 7.70 -7.08 6.37
N THR A 13 6.76 -7.68 7.10
CA THR A 13 5.35 -7.23 7.12
C THR A 13 5.05 -6.46 8.41
N VAL A 14 4.53 -5.24 8.29
CA VAL A 14 4.06 -4.46 9.46
C VAL A 14 2.56 -4.22 9.33
N ALA A 15 1.78 -4.87 10.19
CA ALA A 15 0.37 -4.55 10.39
C ALA A 15 0.15 -4.14 11.84
N TRP A 16 -0.32 -2.90 12.02
CA TRP A 16 -0.75 -2.43 13.33
C TRP A 16 -2.27 -2.44 13.36
N SER A 17 -2.82 -3.33 14.19
CA SER A 17 -4.25 -3.46 14.43
C SER A 17 -4.48 -3.31 15.93
N LEU A 18 -5.14 -2.22 16.33
CA LEU A 18 -5.77 -2.16 17.64
C LEU A 18 -6.80 -3.30 17.67
N ARG A 19 -6.59 -4.30 18.53
CA ARG A 19 -7.60 -5.32 18.81
C ARG A 19 -8.78 -4.64 19.50
N THR A 20 -9.70 -4.11 18.71
CA THR A 20 -11.06 -3.86 19.13
C THR A 20 -11.87 -5.14 18.91
N ALA A 21 -12.77 -5.38 19.87
CA ALA A 21 -13.61 -6.55 20.00
C ALA A 21 -14.25 -6.99 18.67
N THR A 22 -14.54 -8.28 18.57
CA THR A 22 -15.49 -8.87 17.61
C THR A 22 -16.85 -8.18 17.76
N CYS A 23 -17.02 -7.02 17.13
CA CYS A 23 -18.32 -6.44 16.88
C CYS A 23 -18.94 -7.25 15.75
N HIS A 24 -20.04 -7.93 16.07
CA HIS A 24 -20.93 -8.53 15.08
C HIS A 24 -21.17 -7.57 13.92
N ALA A 25 -21.18 -8.13 12.71
CA ALA A 25 -21.30 -7.47 11.42
C ALA A 25 -22.62 -6.70 11.21
N SER A 26 -22.85 -5.63 11.98
CA SER A 26 -24.06 -4.80 11.92
C SER A 26 -23.77 -3.32 11.60
N LEU A 27 -22.52 -2.97 11.27
CA LEU A 27 -22.13 -1.64 10.79
C LEU A 27 -21.87 -1.61 9.28
N ILE A 28 -22.10 -2.72 8.58
CA ILE A 28 -21.95 -2.81 7.12
C ILE A 28 -23.07 -1.98 6.51
N ALA A 29 -22.70 -1.09 5.58
CA ALA A 29 -23.61 -0.21 4.85
C ALA A 29 -24.91 -0.93 4.43
N PRO A 30 -26.05 -0.21 4.39
CA PRO A 30 -27.32 -0.81 3.96
C PRO A 30 -27.16 -1.52 2.61
N PRO A 31 -27.91 -2.61 2.36
CA PRO A 31 -27.76 -3.40 1.15
C PRO A 31 -27.85 -2.51 -0.09
N THR A 32 -26.72 -2.37 -0.77
CA THR A 32 -26.57 -1.55 -1.98
C THR A 32 -26.58 -2.44 -3.21
N LYS A 33 -27.23 -1.97 -4.28
CA LYS A 33 -27.14 -2.57 -5.62
C LYS A 33 -26.05 -1.91 -6.47
N TYR A 34 -25.44 -0.85 -5.95
CA TYR A 34 -24.41 -0.09 -6.63
C TYR A 34 -23.03 -0.51 -6.13
N TRP A 35 -22.26 -1.13 -7.03
CA TRP A 35 -20.90 -1.60 -6.79
C TRP A 35 -19.93 -0.65 -7.48
N SER A 36 -19.32 0.26 -6.72
CA SER A 36 -18.28 1.16 -7.24
C SER A 36 -16.90 0.58 -6.98
N ALA A 37 -16.02 0.69 -7.97
CA ALA A 37 -14.60 0.37 -7.83
C ALA A 37 -13.82 1.45 -7.07
N SER A 38 -14.34 2.68 -6.98
CA SER A 38 -13.64 3.83 -6.38
C SER A 38 -13.97 4.06 -4.90
N GLY A 39 -15.03 3.44 -4.37
CA GLY A 39 -15.44 3.62 -2.99
C GLY A 39 -16.58 2.69 -2.56
N GLY A 40 -16.73 2.49 -1.25
CA GLY A 40 -17.77 1.64 -0.65
C GLY A 40 -17.32 0.21 -0.30
N LEU A 41 -16.08 -0.18 -0.63
CA LEU A 41 -15.52 -1.45 -0.18
C LEU A 41 -15.28 -1.41 1.34
N SER A 42 -15.78 -2.42 2.05
CA SER A 42 -15.49 -2.67 3.46
C SER A 42 -14.62 -3.91 3.60
N SER A 43 -13.55 -3.82 4.39
CA SER A 43 -12.61 -4.91 4.61
C SER A 43 -11.90 -4.72 5.97
N THR A 44 -11.01 -5.64 6.32
CA THR A 44 -10.16 -5.52 7.51
C THR A 44 -8.74 -5.09 7.11
N ALA A 45 -7.99 -4.49 8.04
CA ALA A 45 -6.58 -4.18 7.80
C ALA A 45 -5.76 -5.44 7.46
N GLY A 46 -6.10 -6.58 8.09
CA GLY A 46 -5.44 -7.86 7.83
C GLY A 46 -5.71 -8.43 6.44
N ASP A 47 -6.93 -8.26 5.91
CA ASP A 47 -7.24 -8.69 4.55
C ASP A 47 -6.63 -7.76 3.50
N TYR A 48 -6.61 -6.45 3.76
CA TYR A 48 -5.95 -5.49 2.88
C TYR A 48 -4.42 -5.70 2.87
N LEU A 49 -3.83 -6.11 3.99
CA LEU A 49 -2.42 -6.47 4.05
C LEU A 49 -2.09 -7.69 3.18
N LYS A 50 -2.98 -8.69 3.11
CA LYS A 50 -2.79 -9.81 2.18
C LYS A 50 -2.77 -9.33 0.74
N PHE A 51 -3.62 -8.36 0.38
CA PHE A 51 -3.60 -7.74 -0.94
C PHE A 51 -2.26 -7.09 -1.23
N GLU A 52 -1.74 -6.26 -0.32
CA GLU A 52 -0.42 -5.67 -0.49
C GLU A 52 0.71 -6.73 -0.51
N GLN A 53 0.55 -7.84 0.24
CA GLN A 53 1.47 -8.98 0.16
C GLN A 53 1.47 -9.63 -1.23
N VAL A 54 0.34 -9.66 -1.95
CA VAL A 54 0.31 -10.06 -3.36
C VAL A 54 1.26 -9.17 -4.17
N LEU A 55 1.24 -7.86 -3.93
CA LEU A 55 2.01 -6.87 -4.68
C LEU A 55 3.51 -6.98 -4.38
N ILE A 56 3.91 -7.01 -3.11
CA ILE A 56 5.34 -7.13 -2.75
C ILE A 56 5.94 -8.46 -3.23
N ASN A 57 5.15 -9.54 -3.27
CA ASN A 57 5.56 -10.85 -3.80
C ASN A 57 5.54 -10.93 -5.34
N GLY A 58 5.33 -9.82 -6.05
CA GLY A 58 5.30 -9.81 -7.51
C GLY A 58 4.10 -10.56 -8.10
N GLY A 59 2.96 -10.53 -7.42
CA GLY A 59 1.67 -11.04 -7.89
C GLY A 59 1.27 -12.39 -7.31
N GLU A 60 1.89 -12.85 -6.23
CA GLU A 60 1.70 -14.19 -5.66
C GLU A 60 1.36 -14.14 -4.18
N LEU A 61 0.45 -15.02 -3.73
CA LEU A 61 0.16 -15.21 -2.31
C LEU A 61 0.02 -16.70 -2.01
N TYR A 62 0.77 -17.18 -1.02
CA TYR A 62 0.79 -18.59 -0.59
C TYR A 62 0.97 -19.59 -1.75
N GLY A 63 1.86 -19.29 -2.71
CA GLY A 63 2.12 -20.15 -3.87
C GLY A 63 1.13 -19.99 -5.03
N ASN A 64 0.07 -19.20 -4.87
CA ASN A 64 -0.93 -18.97 -5.90
C ASN A 64 -0.69 -17.64 -6.61
N ARG A 65 -0.51 -17.69 -7.93
CA ARG A 65 -0.30 -16.51 -8.76
C ARG A 65 -1.62 -15.86 -9.13
N LEU A 66 -1.82 -14.63 -8.68
CA LEU A 66 -3.00 -13.82 -8.95
C LEU A 66 -2.72 -12.77 -10.04
N LEU A 67 -1.51 -12.24 -10.06
CA LEU A 67 -1.06 -11.26 -11.05
C LEU A 67 0.27 -11.68 -11.67
N SER A 68 0.51 -11.28 -12.92
CA SER A 68 1.83 -11.44 -13.51
C SER A 68 2.82 -10.46 -12.83
N PRO A 69 4.10 -10.83 -12.65
CA PRO A 69 5.10 -9.91 -12.10
C PRO A 69 5.24 -8.65 -12.96
N ARG A 70 5.02 -8.77 -14.27
CA ARG A 70 5.03 -7.63 -15.20
C ARG A 70 3.89 -6.66 -14.92
N SER A 71 2.68 -7.17 -14.64
CA SER A 71 1.51 -6.35 -14.29
C SER A 71 1.75 -5.56 -13.01
N VAL A 72 2.30 -6.20 -11.98
CA VAL A 72 2.63 -5.52 -10.71
C VAL A 72 3.68 -4.42 -10.94
N ARG A 73 4.74 -4.70 -11.72
CA ARG A 73 5.73 -3.67 -12.06
C ARG A 73 5.11 -2.49 -12.81
N MET A 74 4.22 -2.75 -13.78
CA MET A 74 3.54 -1.68 -14.50
C MET A 74 2.61 -0.87 -13.58
N MET A 75 1.91 -1.52 -12.65
CA MET A 75 1.08 -0.87 -11.64
C MET A 75 1.88 0.13 -10.80
N GLY A 76 3.04 -0.28 -10.28
CA GLY A 76 3.91 0.54 -9.44
C GLY A 76 4.86 1.49 -10.18
N SER A 77 4.82 1.57 -11.51
CA SER A 77 5.69 2.47 -12.30
C SER A 77 4.97 3.76 -12.64
N ASN A 78 5.67 4.91 -12.67
CA ASN A 78 5.09 6.17 -13.12
C ASN A 78 4.72 6.09 -14.61
N GLN A 79 3.42 6.23 -14.90
CA GLN A 79 2.88 6.12 -16.25
C GLN A 79 2.62 7.48 -16.92
N ILE A 80 2.73 8.58 -16.18
CA ILE A 80 2.28 9.90 -16.66
C ILE A 80 3.37 10.98 -16.63
N GLY A 81 4.63 10.62 -16.37
CA GLY A 81 5.73 11.57 -16.25
C GLY A 81 5.48 12.57 -15.11
N ASP A 82 5.69 13.87 -15.38
CA ASP A 82 5.64 14.93 -14.36
C ASP A 82 4.25 15.57 -14.23
N LEU A 83 3.22 14.94 -14.79
CA LEU A 83 1.84 15.44 -14.76
C LEU A 83 1.18 15.27 -13.38
N TYR A 84 1.71 14.40 -12.52
CA TYR A 84 1.12 14.18 -11.19
C TYR A 84 1.53 15.29 -10.22
N ARG A 85 0.55 16.08 -9.77
CA ARG A 85 0.77 17.17 -8.79
C ARG A 85 -0.04 17.03 -7.51
N GLY A 86 -0.64 15.84 -7.29
CA GLY A 86 -1.53 15.55 -6.18
C GLY A 86 -2.79 16.43 -6.15
N PHE A 87 -3.58 16.29 -5.09
CA PHE A 87 -4.82 17.07 -4.93
C PHE A 87 -4.57 18.57 -4.70
N SER A 88 -3.45 18.93 -4.08
CA SER A 88 -3.08 20.32 -3.79
C SER A 88 -2.38 21.03 -4.95
N GLN A 89 -2.13 20.34 -6.07
CA GLN A 89 -1.40 20.83 -7.25
C GLN A 89 0.04 21.32 -7.00
N ASN A 90 0.57 21.07 -5.80
CA ASN A 90 1.90 21.51 -5.36
C ASN A 90 2.76 20.33 -4.88
N LEU A 91 2.37 19.10 -5.20
CA LEU A 91 3.11 17.90 -4.81
C LEU A 91 4.26 17.65 -5.80
N SER A 92 5.49 17.63 -5.30
CA SER A 92 6.70 17.21 -6.03
C SER A 92 7.09 15.78 -5.66
N GLY A 93 8.00 15.17 -6.43
CA GLY A 93 8.60 13.87 -6.10
C GLY A 93 7.65 12.67 -6.15
N MET A 94 6.44 12.86 -6.69
CA MET A 94 5.42 11.83 -6.79
C MET A 94 5.02 11.62 -8.25
N GLY A 95 4.76 10.37 -8.61
CA GLY A 95 4.23 9.95 -9.91
C GLY A 95 2.90 9.23 -9.74
N PHE A 96 2.30 8.86 -10.86
CA PHE A 96 1.04 8.12 -10.88
C PHE A 96 1.18 6.86 -11.73
N GLY A 97 0.99 5.72 -11.09
CA GLY A 97 0.93 4.42 -11.73
C GLY A 97 -0.51 4.04 -12.09
N TYR A 98 -0.72 2.78 -12.45
CA TYR A 98 -2.09 2.31 -12.65
C TYR A 98 -2.80 2.21 -11.29
N THR A 99 -3.72 3.14 -11.05
CA THR A 99 -4.56 3.26 -9.85
C THR A 99 -3.82 3.54 -8.54
N VAL A 100 -2.53 3.91 -8.58
CA VAL A 100 -1.69 4.13 -7.38
C VAL A 100 -0.80 5.36 -7.54
N GLY A 101 -0.45 5.97 -6.40
CA GLY A 101 0.58 7.00 -6.33
C GLY A 101 1.94 6.35 -6.10
N VAL A 102 2.94 6.76 -6.88
CA VAL A 102 4.31 6.22 -6.84
C VAL A 102 5.26 7.27 -6.30
N THR A 103 6.14 6.89 -5.39
CA THR A 103 7.22 7.77 -4.90
C THR A 103 8.32 7.79 -5.94
N VAL A 104 8.58 8.93 -6.56
CA VAL A 104 9.67 9.11 -7.52
C VAL A 104 10.92 9.59 -6.79
N ASP A 105 10.76 10.59 -5.92
CA ASP A 105 11.82 11.12 -5.08
C ASP A 105 11.30 11.27 -3.63
N PRO A 106 11.78 10.44 -2.69
CA PRO A 106 11.39 10.49 -1.28
C PRO A 106 11.58 11.86 -0.61
N ILE A 107 12.62 12.60 -0.99
CA ILE A 107 12.97 13.87 -0.36
C ILE A 107 11.96 14.94 -0.76
N SER A 108 11.80 15.17 -2.08
CA SER A 108 10.88 16.21 -2.56
C SER A 108 9.40 15.84 -2.41
N SER A 109 9.05 14.57 -2.29
CA SER A 109 7.70 14.12 -1.95
C SER A 109 7.37 14.19 -0.46
N ASN A 110 8.39 14.40 0.39
CA ASN A 110 8.28 14.27 1.84
C ASN A 110 7.60 12.95 2.22
N ALA A 111 7.88 11.88 1.47
CA ALA A 111 7.33 10.56 1.72
C ALA A 111 8.34 9.78 2.57
N ARG A 112 7.88 9.18 3.68
CA ARG A 112 8.75 8.33 4.51
C ARG A 112 8.72 6.90 3.95
N ARG A 113 9.17 6.76 2.71
CA ARG A 113 9.21 5.51 1.95
C ARG A 113 10.21 5.63 0.81
N SER A 114 10.74 4.51 0.35
CA SER A 114 11.81 4.49 -0.64
C SER A 114 11.32 4.87 -2.03
N GLY A 115 12.25 5.26 -2.91
CA GLY A 115 11.95 5.49 -4.32
C GLY A 115 11.38 4.22 -4.95
N GLY A 116 10.30 4.36 -5.70
CA GLY A 116 9.54 3.25 -6.27
C GLY A 116 8.46 2.67 -5.35
N ALA A 117 8.36 3.08 -4.08
CA ALA A 117 7.24 2.67 -3.23
C ALA A 117 5.92 3.22 -3.78
N PHE A 118 4.89 2.38 -3.83
CA PHE A 118 3.61 2.70 -4.43
C PHE A 118 2.44 2.27 -3.56
N GLY A 119 1.34 3.01 -3.63
CA GLY A 119 0.17 2.76 -2.80
C GLY A 119 -0.90 3.82 -2.96
N TRP A 120 -1.90 3.80 -2.07
CA TRP A 120 -3.00 4.76 -2.12
C TRP A 120 -3.57 5.08 -0.73
N GLY A 121 -4.43 6.09 -0.69
CA GLY A 121 -5.16 6.49 0.52
C GLY A 121 -6.67 6.48 0.28
N GLY A 122 -7.44 6.22 1.34
CA GLY A 122 -8.89 6.32 1.34
C GLY A 122 -9.40 7.58 2.06
N ALA A 123 -10.62 7.98 1.73
CA ALA A 123 -11.24 9.21 2.26
C ALA A 123 -11.35 9.24 3.80
N PHE A 124 -11.47 8.08 4.45
CA PHE A 124 -11.55 7.97 5.91
C PHE A 124 -10.20 7.99 6.62
N GLY A 125 -9.11 8.25 5.88
CA GLY A 125 -7.76 8.28 6.42
C GLY A 125 -7.03 6.94 6.36
N THR A 126 -7.61 5.92 5.69
CA THR A 126 -6.88 4.70 5.40
C THR A 126 -5.68 5.00 4.49
N ARG A 127 -4.56 4.31 4.70
CA ARG A 127 -3.38 4.42 3.85
C ARG A 127 -2.70 3.08 3.75
N SER A 128 -2.24 2.73 2.56
CA SER A 128 -1.45 1.53 2.33
C SER A 128 -0.36 1.79 1.30
N TRP A 129 0.73 1.04 1.40
CA TRP A 129 1.75 1.02 0.38
C TRP A 129 2.55 -0.28 0.39
N THR A 130 3.17 -0.53 -0.75
CA THR A 130 4.17 -1.56 -1.00
C THR A 130 5.48 -0.86 -1.35
N ASP A 131 6.56 -1.25 -0.66
CA ASP A 131 7.92 -0.76 -0.85
C ASP A 131 8.82 -1.93 -1.28
N PRO A 132 9.06 -2.09 -2.60
CA PRO A 132 9.91 -3.16 -3.12
C PRO A 132 11.37 -3.08 -2.66
N SER A 133 11.86 -1.88 -2.35
CA SER A 133 13.27 -1.66 -1.98
C SER A 133 13.54 -2.17 -0.56
N GLU A 134 12.58 -1.95 0.34
CA GLU A 134 12.65 -2.41 1.74
C GLU A 134 12.04 -3.80 1.97
N GLU A 135 11.58 -4.46 0.91
CA GLU A 135 10.80 -5.70 0.99
C GLU A 135 9.65 -5.60 2.02
N LEU A 136 8.95 -4.46 2.00
CA LEU A 136 8.00 -4.07 3.04
C LEU A 136 6.64 -3.68 2.49
N THR A 137 5.59 -4.00 3.24
CA THR A 137 4.27 -3.40 3.06
C THR A 137 3.69 -2.95 4.39
N ALA A 138 2.90 -1.88 4.34
CA ALA A 138 2.21 -1.35 5.49
C ALA A 138 0.77 -0.96 5.14
N VAL A 139 -0.11 -1.10 6.14
CA VAL A 139 -1.51 -0.72 6.09
C VAL A 139 -1.89 -0.06 7.42
N ILE A 140 -2.49 1.13 7.34
CA ILE A 140 -3.14 1.79 8.48
C ILE A 140 -4.60 2.06 8.12
N PHE A 141 -5.52 1.58 8.96
CA PHE A 141 -6.94 1.82 8.80
C PHE A 141 -7.43 2.80 9.86
N LEU A 142 -7.90 3.95 9.39
CA LEU A 142 -8.61 4.94 10.18
C LEU A 142 -10.05 5.04 9.67
N GLN A 143 -10.98 5.38 10.56
CA GLN A 143 -12.39 5.64 10.21
C GLN A 143 -12.72 7.14 10.27
N GLN A 144 -11.74 7.96 10.62
CA GLN A 144 -11.81 9.40 10.59
C GLN A 144 -10.48 9.93 10.08
N PRO A 145 -10.46 10.76 9.03
CA PRO A 145 -9.21 11.26 8.48
C PRO A 145 -8.50 12.14 9.50
N TYR A 146 -7.28 11.75 9.85
CA TYR A 146 -6.41 12.51 10.73
C TYR A 146 -4.97 12.45 10.20
N GLY A 147 -4.55 13.52 9.53
CA GLY A 147 -3.26 13.59 8.83
C GLY A 147 -2.05 13.25 9.71
N PRO A 148 -1.92 13.80 10.94
CA PRO A 148 -0.76 13.51 11.80
C PRO A 148 -0.56 12.02 12.06
N ALA A 149 -1.63 11.25 12.33
CA ALA A 149 -1.49 9.80 12.54
C ALA A 149 -0.92 9.06 11.32
N GLN A 150 -1.19 9.51 10.09
CA GLN A 150 -0.62 8.91 8.89
C GLN A 150 0.89 9.20 8.81
N TYR A 151 1.30 10.44 9.07
CA TYR A 151 2.71 10.82 9.07
C TYR A 151 3.50 10.13 10.18
N ASP A 152 2.94 10.09 11.39
CA ASP A 152 3.56 9.43 12.55
C ASP A 152 3.70 7.92 12.31
N PHE A 153 2.68 7.30 11.69
CA PHE A 153 2.75 5.90 11.30
C PHE A 153 3.85 5.64 10.27
N GLU A 154 3.93 6.42 9.18
CA GLU A 154 4.99 6.26 8.19
C GLU A 154 6.38 6.50 8.79
N ASN A 155 6.54 7.51 9.65
CA ASN A 155 7.78 7.75 10.41
C ASN A 155 8.17 6.54 11.25
N ALA A 156 7.21 6.01 12.04
CA ALA A 156 7.46 4.88 12.92
C ALA A 156 7.83 3.62 12.14
N VAL A 157 7.19 3.38 10.98
CA VAL A 157 7.54 2.24 10.10
C VAL A 157 8.96 2.39 9.59
N GLN A 158 9.35 3.55 9.06
CA GLN A 158 10.72 3.77 8.57
C GLN A 158 11.77 3.64 9.68
N GLN A 159 11.52 4.22 10.84
CA GLN A 159 12.44 4.14 11.97
C GLN A 159 12.57 2.73 12.55
N ALA A 160 11.59 1.85 12.31
CA ALA A 160 11.63 0.47 12.74
C ALA A 160 12.41 -0.46 11.78
N ILE A 161 12.80 0.03 10.60
CA ILE A 161 13.62 -0.74 9.66
C ILE A 161 15.04 -0.80 10.24
N ILE A 162 15.44 -2.01 10.61
CA ILE A 162 16.81 -2.36 11.00
C ILE A 162 17.50 -3.10 9.85
N ASP A 163 18.79 -2.85 9.66
CA ASP A 163 19.67 -3.52 8.69
C ASP A 163 19.87 -5.00 9.00
#